data_AF-A0A819WEU8-F1
#
_entry.id   AF-A0A819WEU8-F1
#
_cell.length_a   1.000
_cell.length_b   1.000
_cell.length_c   1.000
_cell.angle_alpha   90.00
_cell.angle_beta   90.00
_cell.angle_gamma   90.00
#
_symmetry.space_group_name_H-M   'P 1'
#
loop_
_entity.id
_entity.type
_entity.pdbx_description
1 polymer ?
#
loop_
_entity_poly.entity_id
_entity_poly.type
_entity_poly.pdbx_seq_one_letter_code
_entity_poly.pdbx_strand_id
1 'polypeptide(L)'
;MQTIEGIYDEQTVSKIVNSLNKNYSTELAELVDMTFGPKPEAELQRLSIAEVISVDKFGLRLLCNYHRWEEVEKNDRMFNEHTDATTRIFTIPFPNQPNSKEELLSAIDKMINKAKASYLKGFD
;
A
#
# COMPACT_ATOMS: atom_id res chain seq x y z
N MET A 1 27.00 -15.04 6.44
CA MET A 1 25.70 -14.40 6.17
C MET A 1 25.24 -14.89 4.81
N GLN A 2 24.09 -15.55 4.71
CA GLN A 2 23.51 -15.94 3.42
C GLN A 2 22.26 -15.08 3.22
N THR A 3 22.47 -13.93 2.60
CA THR A 3 21.42 -13.04 2.14
C THR A 3 21.00 -13.48 0.74
N ILE A 4 19.71 -13.34 0.43
CA ILE A 4 19.28 -13.22 -0.97
C ILE A 4 19.42 -11.72 -1.31
N GLU A 5 20.65 -11.23 -1.19
CA GLU A 5 21.13 -9.92 -1.66
C GLU A 5 21.56 -10.11 -3.12
N GLY A 6 21.12 -9.25 -4.05
CA GLY A 6 21.82 -9.15 -5.34
C GLY A 6 20.99 -9.09 -6.62
N ILE A 7 19.66 -9.08 -6.59
CA ILE A 7 18.89 -8.87 -7.85
C ILE A 7 18.73 -7.36 -8.16
N TYR A 8 18.71 -6.51 -7.12
CA TYR A 8 18.46 -5.07 -7.26
C TYR A 8 19.46 -4.26 -6.43
N ASP A 9 20.07 -3.25 -7.05
CA ASP A 9 20.84 -2.23 -6.35
C ASP A 9 19.92 -1.27 -5.59
N GLU A 10 20.43 -0.71 -4.48
CA GLU A 10 19.68 0.18 -3.59
C GLU A 10 19.10 1.41 -4.31
N GLN A 11 19.82 1.95 -5.30
CA GLN A 11 19.36 3.09 -6.10
C GLN A 11 18.11 2.74 -6.94
N THR A 12 18.09 1.53 -7.53
CA THR A 12 16.94 1.04 -8.29
C THR A 12 15.73 0.83 -7.40
N VAL A 13 15.90 0.20 -6.23
CA VAL A 13 14.81 0.00 -5.26
C VAL A 13 14.23 1.34 -4.81
N SER A 14 15.09 2.32 -4.48
CA SER A 14 14.67 3.66 -4.10
C SER A 14 13.84 4.35 -5.20
N LYS A 15 14.25 4.24 -6.47
CA LYS A 15 13.48 4.80 -7.59
C LYS A 15 12.11 4.15 -7.76
N ILE A 16 12.02 2.82 -7.59
CA ILE A 16 10.75 2.10 -7.68
C ILE A 16 9.82 2.56 -6.55
N VAL A 17 10.30 2.58 -5.31
CA VAL A 17 9.54 3.06 -4.14
C VAL A 17 9.02 4.47 -4.36
N ASN A 18 9.89 5.40 -4.77
CA ASN A 18 9.49 6.78 -5.03
C ASN A 18 8.46 6.90 -6.15
N SER A 19 8.60 6.11 -7.22
CA SER A 19 7.62 6.07 -8.32
C SER A 19 6.27 5.54 -7.85
N LEU A 20 6.27 4.49 -7.02
CA LEU A 20 5.05 3.91 -6.47
C LEU A 20 4.28 4.88 -5.59
N ASN A 21 4.98 5.51 -4.63
CA ASN A 21 4.37 6.45 -3.70
C ASN A 21 3.87 7.72 -4.40
N LYS A 22 4.55 8.17 -5.46
CA LYS A 22 4.16 9.37 -6.18
C LYS A 22 2.96 9.16 -7.11
N ASN A 23 2.89 8.01 -7.78
CA ASN A 23 1.97 7.82 -8.90
C ASN A 23 0.77 6.92 -8.59
N TYR A 24 0.82 6.10 -7.53
CA TYR A 24 -0.13 5.02 -7.31
C TYR A 24 -0.65 4.93 -5.86
N SER A 25 -0.69 6.05 -5.13
CA SER A 25 -1.12 6.06 -3.73
C SER A 25 -2.52 5.47 -3.50
N THR A 26 -3.46 5.73 -4.41
CA THR A 26 -4.82 5.16 -4.36
C THR A 26 -4.83 3.66 -4.60
N GLU A 27 -4.12 3.19 -5.63
CA GLU A 27 -4.02 1.77 -5.94
C GLU A 27 -3.27 0.99 -4.85
N LEU A 28 -2.28 1.59 -4.19
CA LEU A 28 -1.59 1.01 -3.04
C LEU A 28 -2.52 0.83 -1.85
N ALA A 29 -3.44 1.77 -1.61
CA ALA A 29 -4.45 1.64 -0.56
C ALA A 29 -5.45 0.50 -0.89
N GLU A 30 -5.95 0.48 -2.12
CA GLU A 30 -6.83 -0.59 -2.60
C GLU A 30 -6.15 -1.97 -2.54
N LEU A 31 -4.84 -2.06 -2.85
CA LEU A 31 -4.08 -3.30 -2.71
C LEU A 31 -4.09 -3.85 -1.27
N VAL A 32 -3.98 -2.97 -0.28
CA VAL A 32 -4.02 -3.36 1.13
C VAL A 32 -5.41 -3.88 1.49
N ASP A 33 -6.45 -3.17 1.10
CA ASP A 33 -7.84 -3.54 1.37
C ASP A 33 -8.22 -4.86 0.66
N MET A 34 -7.77 -5.09 -0.57
CA MET A 34 -7.98 -6.34 -1.29
C MET A 34 -7.25 -7.53 -0.66
N THR A 35 -6.07 -7.30 -0.06
CA THR A 35 -5.22 -8.39 0.45
C THR A 35 -5.65 -8.82 1.85
N PHE A 36 -6.00 -7.85 2.71
CA PHE A 36 -6.31 -8.11 4.11
C PHE A 36 -7.80 -7.99 4.43
N GLY A 37 -8.62 -7.62 3.43
CA GLY A 37 -10.04 -7.35 3.58
C GLY A 37 -10.31 -6.00 4.24
N PRO A 38 -11.56 -5.49 4.14
CA PRO A 38 -12.00 -4.41 5.02
C PRO A 38 -11.81 -4.87 6.46
N LYS A 39 -11.17 -4.04 7.29
CA LYS A 39 -11.07 -4.35 8.73
C LYS A 39 -12.49 -4.50 9.31
N PRO A 40 -12.65 -5.40 10.31
CA PRO A 40 -13.95 -5.71 10.87
C PRO A 40 -14.70 -4.44 11.30
N GLU A 41 -16.00 -4.44 11.04
CA GLU A 41 -17.02 -3.39 11.24
C GLU A 41 -17.00 -2.70 12.62
N ALA A 42 -16.22 -3.19 13.59
CA ALA A 42 -16.10 -2.68 14.95
C ALA A 42 -15.18 -1.44 15.10
N GLU A 43 -14.35 -1.12 14.11
CA GLU A 43 -13.61 0.14 14.11
C GLU A 43 -13.77 0.77 12.74
N LEU A 44 -14.62 1.79 12.65
CA LEU A 44 -14.77 2.62 11.47
C LEU A 44 -13.42 3.31 11.15
N GLN A 45 -12.45 2.61 10.57
CA GLN A 45 -11.11 3.12 10.28
C GLN A 45 -10.91 3.09 8.78
N ARG A 46 -10.82 4.25 8.15
CA ARG A 46 -10.54 4.33 6.71
C ARG A 46 -9.03 4.40 6.50
N LEU A 47 -8.50 3.52 5.65
CA LEU A 47 -7.13 3.65 5.18
C LEU A 47 -7.00 5.00 4.47
N SER A 48 -6.10 5.84 4.97
CA SER A 48 -6.00 7.25 4.57
C SER A 48 -4.78 7.47 3.69
N ILE A 49 -3.68 6.79 4.03
CA ILE A 49 -2.41 6.83 3.29
C ILE A 49 -1.81 5.43 3.30
N ALA A 50 -1.34 4.96 2.15
CA ALA A 50 -0.49 3.78 2.01
C ALA A 50 0.79 4.15 1.25
N GLU A 51 1.95 3.97 1.90
CA GLU A 51 3.26 4.28 1.35
C GLU A 51 4.13 3.03 1.34
N VAL A 52 4.71 2.69 0.21
CA VAL A 52 5.74 1.66 0.11
C VAL A 52 7.00 2.16 0.83
N ILE A 53 7.51 1.37 1.77
CA ILE A 53 8.74 1.65 2.51
C ILE A 53 9.90 0.77 2.04
N SER A 54 9.60 -0.41 1.48
CA SER A 54 10.61 -1.27 0.87
C SER A 54 9.98 -2.23 -0.12
N VAL A 55 10.79 -2.64 -1.11
CA VAL A 55 10.45 -3.69 -2.06
C VAL A 55 11.55 -4.74 -2.01
N ASP A 56 11.17 -5.99 -1.90
CA ASP A 56 12.07 -7.13 -2.00
C ASP A 56 11.47 -8.21 -2.90
N LYS A 57 12.15 -9.34 -3.11
CA LYS A 57 11.64 -10.42 -3.96
C LYS A 57 10.44 -11.18 -3.38
N PHE A 58 10.07 -10.94 -2.12
CA PHE A 58 8.92 -11.54 -1.49
C PHE A 58 7.67 -10.68 -1.64
N GLY A 59 7.83 -9.35 -1.70
CA GLY A 59 6.69 -8.46 -1.89
C GLY A 59 6.98 -6.98 -1.66
N LEU A 60 5.88 -6.26 -1.43
CA LEU A 60 5.87 -4.84 -1.08
C LEU A 60 5.62 -4.69 0.42
N ARG A 61 6.48 -3.96 1.12
CA ARG A 61 6.19 -3.52 2.50
C ARG A 61 5.62 -2.11 2.46
N LEU A 62 4.43 -1.94 3.04
CA LEU A 62 3.71 -0.68 3.07
C LEU A 62 3.50 -0.20 4.51
N LEU A 63 3.70 1.09 4.71
CA LEU A 63 3.27 1.84 5.87
C LEU A 63 1.87 2.40 5.60
N CYS A 64 0.92 2.02 6.43
CA CYS A 64 -0.49 2.36 6.27
C CYS A 64 -0.97 3.16 7.48
N ASN A 65 -1.49 4.36 7.22
CA ASN A 65 -2.11 5.20 8.23
C ASN A 65 -3.63 5.09 8.14
N TYR A 66 -4.26 4.72 9.25
CA TYR A 66 -5.70 4.63 9.40
C TYR A 66 -6.20 5.80 10.25
N HIS A 67 -7.22 6.50 9.77
CA HIS A 67 -7.99 7.48 10.55
C HIS A 67 -9.30 6.85 11.03
N ARG A 68 -9.70 7.16 12.26
CA ARG A 68 -11.01 6.78 12.82
C ARG A 68 -12.10 7.70 12.25
N TRP A 69 -13.23 7.13 11.81
CA TRP A 69 -14.38 7.83 11.23
C TRP A 69 -15.10 8.76 12.20
N GLU A 70 -15.00 8.53 13.52
CA GLU A 70 -15.64 9.42 14.52
C GLU A 70 -15.18 10.88 14.39
N GLU A 71 -14.09 11.13 13.65
CA GLU A 71 -13.54 12.44 13.33
C GLU A 71 -13.96 12.97 11.96
N VAL A 72 -14.42 12.11 11.04
CA VAL A 72 -14.86 12.51 9.69
C VAL A 72 -16.26 13.13 9.73
N GLU A 73 -17.18 12.61 10.56
CA GLU A 73 -18.55 13.14 10.68
C GLU A 73 -18.65 14.45 11.49
N LYS A 74 -17.64 14.77 12.32
CA LYS A 74 -17.62 16.02 13.11
C LYS A 74 -17.09 17.23 12.34
N ASN A 75 -16.62 17.05 11.10
CA ASN A 75 -15.99 18.10 10.29
C ASN A 75 -16.93 19.15 9.68
N ASP A 76 -18.16 19.28 10.19
CA ASP A 76 -19.01 20.44 9.93
C ASP A 76 -18.90 21.51 11.05
N ARG A 77 -18.11 21.27 12.11
CA ARG A 77 -17.92 22.23 13.22
C ARG A 77 -16.50 22.20 13.80
N MET A 78 -15.69 23.19 13.44
CA MET A 78 -14.44 23.66 14.08
C MET A 78 -13.39 22.59 14.45
N PHE A 79 -12.37 22.46 13.60
CA PHE A 79 -11.18 21.60 13.76
C PHE A 79 -10.43 21.92 15.07
N ASN A 80 -10.47 21.00 16.04
CA ASN A 80 -9.42 20.85 17.05
C ASN A 80 -8.57 19.65 16.66
N GLU A 81 -7.31 19.97 16.40
CA GLU A 81 -6.23 19.16 15.87
C GLU A 81 -5.74 18.14 16.90
N HIS A 82 -6.22 16.89 16.85
CA HIS A 82 -5.53 15.69 17.36
C HIS A 82 -6.24 14.45 16.84
N THR A 83 -6.07 14.14 15.55
CA THR A 83 -6.54 12.88 14.98
C THR A 83 -5.49 11.79 15.25
N ASP A 84 -5.84 10.80 16.09
CA ASP A 84 -4.97 9.67 16.42
C ASP A 84 -4.82 8.74 15.20
N ALA A 85 -3.88 9.06 14.31
CA ALA A 85 -3.53 8.21 13.19
C ALA A 85 -2.89 6.91 13.69
N THR A 86 -3.53 5.77 13.42
CA THR A 86 -2.94 4.46 13.73
C THR A 86 -2.09 4.00 12.55
N THR A 87 -0.78 3.97 12.74
CA THR A 87 0.18 3.46 11.75
C THR A 87 0.34 1.95 11.88
N ARG A 88 0.26 1.22 10.76
CA ARG A 88 0.55 -0.22 10.68
C ARG A 88 1.41 -0.53 9.47
N ILE A 89 2.24 -1.56 9.59
CA ILE A 89 3.06 -2.06 8.49
C ILE A 89 2.43 -3.34 7.96
N PHE A 90 2.19 -3.39 6.65
CA PHE A 90 1.73 -4.57 5.94
C PHE A 90 2.79 -5.05 4.95
N THR A 91 2.81 -6.35 4.70
CA THR A 91 3.61 -6.94 3.62
C THR A 91 2.67 -7.63 2.65
N ILE A 92 2.58 -7.09 1.44
CA ILE A 92 1.78 -7.70 0.37
C ILE A 92 2.70 -8.59 -0.46
N PRO A 93 2.53 -9.92 -0.41
CA PRO A 93 3.41 -10.83 -1.12
C PRO A 93 3.18 -10.78 -2.63
N PHE A 94 4.24 -10.98 -3.41
CA PHE A 94 4.08 -11.26 -4.83
C PHE A 94 3.45 -12.65 -5.03
N PRO A 95 2.50 -12.81 -5.99
CA PRO A 95 1.91 -14.12 -6.28
C PRO A 95 2.95 -15.19 -6.68
N ASN A 96 4.00 -14.76 -7.38
CA ASN A 96 5.18 -15.56 -7.71
C ASN A 96 6.42 -14.72 -7.40
N GLN A 97 7.45 -15.31 -6.79
CA GLN A 97 8.70 -14.59 -6.48
C GLN A 97 9.42 -14.20 -7.77
N PRO A 98 9.61 -12.90 -8.06
CA PRO A 98 10.41 -12.46 -9.19
C PRO A 98 11.88 -12.80 -8.98
N ASN A 99 12.53 -13.29 -10.04
CA ASN A 99 13.96 -13.64 -10.05
C ASN A 99 14.79 -12.68 -10.93
N SER A 100 14.15 -11.71 -11.58
CA SER A 100 14.81 -10.71 -12.44
C SER A 100 14.24 -9.30 -12.25
N LYS A 101 14.92 -8.31 -12.83
CA LYS A 101 14.46 -6.91 -12.81
C LYS A 101 13.13 -6.73 -13.51
N GLU A 102 13.00 -7.36 -14.67
CA GLU A 102 11.82 -7.32 -15.52
C GLU A 102 10.64 -8.05 -14.85
N GLU A 103 10.89 -9.18 -14.18
CA GLU A 103 9.85 -9.91 -13.46
C GLU A 103 9.30 -9.13 -12.28
N LEU A 104 10.15 -8.39 -11.55
CA LEU A 104 9.69 -7.54 -10.44
C LEU A 104 8.80 -6.42 -10.94
N LEU A 105 9.25 -5.67 -11.95
CA LEU A 105 8.46 -4.57 -12.52
C LEU A 105 7.13 -5.10 -13.07
N SER A 106 7.14 -6.25 -13.76
CA SER A 106 5.93 -6.89 -14.24
C SER A 106 5.00 -7.34 -13.09
N ALA A 107 5.55 -7.86 -11.99
CA ALA A 107 4.77 -8.28 -10.84
C ALA A 107 4.10 -7.07 -10.15
N ILE A 108 4.85 -5.98 -9.97
CA ILE A 108 4.34 -4.71 -9.45
C ILE A 108 3.23 -4.16 -10.35
N ASP A 109 3.47 -4.06 -11.66
CA ASP A 109 2.47 -3.57 -12.62
C ASP A 109 1.20 -4.40 -12.61
N LYS A 110 1.31 -5.73 -12.51
CA LYS A 110 0.14 -6.63 -12.40
C LYS A 110 -0.66 -6.36 -11.12
N MET A 111 0.02 -6.15 -9.99
CA MET A 111 -0.64 -5.83 -8.73
C MET A 111 -1.37 -4.48 -8.80
N ILE A 112 -0.69 -3.44 -9.26
CA ILE A 112 -1.29 -2.10 -9.40
C ILE A 112 -2.48 -2.12 -10.37
N ASN A 113 -2.34 -2.76 -11.54
CA ASN A 113 -3.45 -2.88 -12.49
C ASN A 113 -4.63 -3.67 -11.92
N LYS A 114 -4.38 -4.71 -11.11
CA LYS A 114 -5.43 -5.46 -10.44
C LYS A 114 -6.19 -4.59 -9.43
N ALA A 115 -5.48 -3.79 -8.65
CA ALA A 115 -6.10 -2.86 -7.70
C ALA A 115 -6.88 -1.76 -8.41
N LYS A 116 -6.31 -1.16 -9.46
CA LYS A 116 -7.01 -0.19 -10.31
C LYS A 116 -8.32 -0.74 -10.88
N ALA A 117 -8.31 -1.99 -11.34
CA ALA A 117 -9.51 -2.65 -11.85
C ALA A 117 -10.55 -2.95 -10.76
N SER A 118 -10.13 -3.19 -9.52
CA SER A 118 -11.01 -3.38 -8.36
C SER A 118 -11.72 -2.08 -7.98
N TYR A 119 -10.95 -1.00 -7.82
CA TYR A 119 -11.47 0.34 -7.53
C TYR A 119 -12.52 0.79 -8.55
N LEU A 120 -12.27 0.59 -9.86
CA LEU A 120 -13.20 1.01 -10.91
C LEU A 120 -14.53 0.21 -10.93
N LYS A 121 -14.53 -1.05 -10.48
CA LYS A 121 -15.76 -1.86 -10.39
C LYS A 121 -16.70 -1.40 -9.26
N GLY A 122 -16.20 -0.65 -8.27
CA GLY A 122 -17.01 -0.09 -7.20
C GLY A 122 -17.85 1.14 -7.60
N PHE A 123 -17.77 1.58 -8.87
CA PHE A 123 -18.48 2.76 -9.40
C PHE A 123 -19.54 2.43 -10.47
N ASP A 124 -19.76 1.15 -10.79
CA ASP A 124 -20.80 0.66 -11.72
C ASP A 124 -22.09 0.30 -10.97
#